data_AF-A0A0F9G6T7-F1
#
_entry.id   AF-A0A0F9G6T7-F1
#
_cell.length_a   1.000
_cell.length_b   1.000
_cell.length_c   1.000
_cell.angle_alpha   90.00
_cell.angle_beta   90.00
_cell.angle_gamma   90.00
#
_symmetry.space_group_name_H-M   'P 1'
#
loop_
_entity.id
_entity.type
_entity.pdbx_description
1 polymer ?
#
loop_
_entity_poly.entity_id
_entity_poly.type
_entity_poly.pdbx_seq_one_letter_code
_entity_poly.pdbx_strand_id
1 'polypeptide(L)' 'MKIPRCMSTQHPDNVHLPFFAESPDLGGEDEIQEAFYAYSHLGCDEQMWDAEGKEVDGFVVKKLLTKYPDF' A
#
# COMPACT_ATOMS: atom_id res chain seq x y z
N MET A 1 10.26 -20.36 -2.22
CA MET A 1 10.01 -18.93 -1.97
C MET A 1 11.17 -18.39 -1.14
N LYS A 2 11.79 -17.27 -1.52
CA LYS A 2 12.79 -16.59 -0.69
C LYS A 2 12.05 -15.57 0.17
N ILE A 3 12.50 -15.35 1.41
CA ILE A 3 11.93 -14.32 2.27
C ILE A 3 12.30 -12.93 1.69
N PRO A 4 11.33 -12.01 1.54
CA PRO A 4 11.59 -10.63 1.13
C PRO A 4 12.63 -9.95 2.03
N ARG A 5 13.38 -8.99 1.46
CA ARG A 5 14.31 -8.13 2.24
C ARG A 5 13.80 -6.70 2.40
N CYS A 6 12.77 -6.33 1.65
CA CYS A 6 12.19 -5.00 1.64
C CYS A 6 10.68 -5.13 1.81
N MET A 7 10.15 -4.42 2.80
CA MET A 7 8.75 -4.39 3.15
C MET A 7 8.30 -2.92 3.20
N SER A 8 7.25 -2.62 2.45
CA SER A 8 6.49 -1.37 2.54
C SER A 8 5.53 -1.42 3.72
N THR A 9 5.33 -0.31 4.42
CA THR A 9 4.46 -0.22 5.62
C THR A 9 3.58 1.03 5.59
N GLN A 10 2.54 1.06 6.42
CA GLN A 10 1.55 2.13 6.48
C GLN A 10 1.72 3.04 7.71
N HIS A 11 2.96 3.19 8.19
CA HIS A 11 3.23 4.13 9.27
C HIS A 11 2.91 5.56 8.79
N PRO A 12 2.21 6.38 9.60
CA PRO A 12 1.88 7.77 9.25
C PRO A 12 3.04 8.71 9.60
N ASP A 13 4.25 8.40 9.15
CA ASP A 13 5.47 9.16 9.45
C ASP A 13 5.91 10.10 8.31
N ASN A 14 5.14 10.17 7.22
CA ASN A 14 5.41 11.05 6.09
C ASN A 14 5.16 12.53 6.42
N VAL A 15 6.12 13.39 6.09
CA VAL A 15 6.00 14.86 6.27
C VAL A 15 5.16 15.50 5.16
N HIS A 16 5.32 15.01 3.93
CA HIS A 16 4.62 15.51 2.77
C HIS A 16 3.62 14.48 2.25
N LEU A 17 2.57 14.98 1.62
CA LEU A 17 1.57 14.17 0.95
C LEU A 17 2.20 13.44 -0.25
N PRO A 18 2.05 12.11 -0.38
CA PRO A 18 2.44 11.39 -1.59
C PRO A 18 1.69 11.95 -2.80
N PHE A 19 2.33 11.93 -3.98
CA PHE A 19 1.75 12.51 -5.20
C PHE A 19 0.44 11.86 -5.66
N PHE A 20 0.12 10.66 -5.16
CA PHE A 20 -1.07 9.90 -5.50
C PHE A 20 -2.20 10.04 -4.47
N ALA A 21 -1.96 10.69 -3.35
CA ALA A 21 -2.93 10.82 -2.28
C ALA A 21 -3.63 12.17 -2.32
N GLU A 22 -4.92 12.20 -1.97
CA GLU A 22 -5.70 13.43 -1.89
C GLU A 22 -5.66 14.06 -0.49
N SER A 23 -5.34 13.26 0.55
CA SER A 23 -5.30 13.71 1.93
C SER A 23 -4.16 13.05 2.72
N PRO A 24 -3.67 13.67 3.81
CA PRO A 24 -2.60 13.10 4.63
C PRO A 24 -2.95 11.74 5.25
N ASP A 25 -4.24 11.50 5.48
CA ASP A 25 -4.76 10.24 6.00
C ASP A 25 -4.98 9.26 4.85
N LEU A 26 -4.00 8.37 4.63
CA LEU A 26 -4.08 7.37 3.56
C LEU A 26 -5.05 6.25 3.93
N GLY A 27 -6.13 6.12 3.17
CA GLY A 27 -7.14 5.08 3.36
C GLY A 27 -7.80 4.64 2.05
N GLY A 28 -8.32 3.41 2.04
CA GLY A 28 -9.10 2.90 0.92
C GLY A 28 -8.28 2.84 -0.37
N GLU A 29 -8.68 3.58 -1.40
CA GLU A 29 -8.04 3.54 -2.72
C GLU A 29 -6.60 4.08 -2.74
N ASP A 30 -6.26 4.98 -1.82
CA ASP A 30 -4.91 5.51 -1.67
C ASP A 30 -3.93 4.40 -1.28
N GLU A 31 -4.33 3.50 -0.38
CA GLU A 31 -3.51 2.37 0.06
C GLU A 31 -3.33 1.33 -1.05
N ILE A 32 -4.34 1.16 -1.91
CA ILE A 32 -4.25 0.29 -3.08
C ILE A 32 -3.23 0.84 -4.08
N GLN A 33 -3.23 2.16 -4.28
CA GLN A 33 -2.30 2.82 -5.17
C GLN A 33 -0.88 2.86 -4.60
N GLU A 34 -0.75 3.05 -3.28
CA GLU A 34 0.52 2.95 -2.56
C GLU A 34 1.14 1.56 -2.73
N ALA A 35 0.38 0.50 -2.41
CA ALA A 35 0.87 -0.87 -2.51
C ALA A 35 1.29 -1.20 -3.95
N PHE A 36 0.49 -0.81 -4.96
CA PHE A 36 0.88 -0.97 -6.35
C PHE A 36 2.18 -0.22 -6.66
N TYR A 37 2.31 1.04 -6.26
CA TYR A 37 3.49 1.85 -6.52
C TYR A 37 4.75 1.27 -5.85
N ALA A 38 4.64 0.84 -4.59
CA ALA A 38 5.73 0.23 -3.84
C ALA A 38 6.28 -1.02 -4.55
N TYR A 39 5.39 -1.90 -5.02
CA TYR A 39 5.81 -3.08 -5.76
C TYR A 39 6.33 -2.76 -7.16
N SER A 40 5.57 -1.98 -7.94
CA SER A 40 5.85 -1.79 -9.38
C SER A 40 6.97 -0.79 -9.69
N HIS A 41 7.19 0.20 -8.82
CA HIS A 41 8.16 1.28 -9.06
C HIS A 41 9.31 1.31 -8.06
N LEU A 42 9.10 0.88 -6.81
CA LEU A 42 10.13 0.92 -5.76
C LEU A 42 10.82 -0.43 -5.53
N GLY A 43 10.31 -1.52 -6.12
CA GLY A 43 10.91 -2.85 -6.02
C GLY A 43 10.74 -3.49 -4.64
N CYS A 44 9.70 -3.09 -3.89
CA CYS A 44 9.30 -3.81 -2.69
C CYS A 44 8.69 -5.16 -3.05
N ASP A 45 8.90 -6.17 -2.20
CA ASP A 45 8.39 -7.52 -2.40
C ASP A 45 7.35 -7.92 -1.34
N GLU A 46 7.12 -7.03 -0.37
CA GLU A 46 6.21 -7.24 0.76
C GLU A 46 5.49 -5.93 1.12
N GLN A 47 4.18 -6.01 1.41
CA GLN A 47 3.38 -4.91 1.94
C GLN A 47 2.78 -5.34 3.27
N MET A 48 3.05 -4.56 4.31
CA MET A 48 2.36 -4.64 5.58
C MET A 48 1.05 -3.86 5.49
N TRP A 49 -0.04 -4.50 5.90
CA TRP A 49 -1.35 -3.88 6.09
C TRP A 49 -1.56 -3.68 7.58
N ASP A 50 -1.66 -2.42 8.01
CA ASP A 50 -1.87 -2.10 9.41
C ASP A 50 -3.35 -2.24 9.77
N ALA A 51 -3.66 -3.31 10.49
CA ALA A 51 -4.97 -3.59 11.09
C ALA A 51 -5.01 -3.31 12.60
N GLU A 52 -3.88 -2.88 13.19
CA GLU A 52 -3.77 -2.57 14.62
C GLU A 52 -4.11 -1.10 14.87
N GLY A 53 -3.43 -0.21 14.15
CA GLY A 53 -3.56 1.25 14.31
C GLY A 53 -4.61 1.89 13.40
N LYS A 54 -5.08 1.16 12.39
CA LYS A 54 -6.06 1.63 11.41
C LYS A 54 -7.17 0.60 11.14
N GLU A 55 -8.34 1.09 10.77
CA GLU A 55 -9.38 0.25 10.19
C GLU A 55 -8.99 -0.11 8.75
N VAL A 56 -8.29 -1.24 8.61
CA VAL A 56 -7.91 -1.77 7.29
C VAL A 56 -9.14 -2.20 6.50
N ASP A 57 -9.15 -1.94 5.20
CA ASP A 57 -10.16 -2.51 4.30
C ASP A 57 -9.91 -4.01 4.11
N GLY A 58 -10.86 -4.84 4.53
CA GLY A 58 -10.78 -6.31 4.39
C GLY A 58 -10.69 -6.80 2.94
N PHE A 59 -10.91 -5.94 1.95
CA PHE A 59 -10.84 -6.24 0.53
C PHE A 59 -9.62 -5.65 -0.18
N VAL A 60 -8.60 -5.19 0.54
CA VAL A 60 -7.39 -4.58 -0.05
C VAL A 60 -6.78 -5.39 -1.20
N VAL A 61 -6.58 -6.69 -1.01
CA VAL A 61 -6.02 -7.57 -2.06
C VAL A 61 -6.94 -7.64 -3.28
N LYS A 62 -8.26 -7.77 -3.05
CA LYS A 62 -9.24 -7.83 -4.14
C LYS A 62 -9.27 -6.53 -4.93
N LYS A 63 -9.26 -5.38 -4.24
CA LYS A 63 -9.26 -4.06 -4.87
C LYS A 63 -7.98 -3.86 -5.69
N LEU A 64 -6.83 -4.24 -5.15
CA LEU A 64 -5.54 -4.17 -5.85
C LEU A 64 -5.58 -4.95 -7.17
N LEU A 65 -5.93 -6.24 -7.13
CA LEU A 65 -5.97 -7.09 -8.32
C LEU A 65 -7.11 -6.70 -9.29
N THR A 66 -8.17 -6.06 -8.80
CA THR A 66 -9.25 -5.53 -9.66
C THR A 66 -8.82 -4.25 -10.37
N LYS A 67 -8.10 -3.37 -9.69
CA LYS A 67 -7.62 -2.08 -10.22
C LYS A 67 -6.42 -2.24 -11.14
N TYR A 68 -5.55 -3.21 -10.86
CA TYR A 68 -4.36 -3.54 -11.64
C TYR A 68 -4.36 -5.03 -12.04
N PRO A 69 -5.14 -5.43 -13.05
CA PRO A 69 -5.31 -6.85 -13.42
C PRO A 69 -4.06 -7.53 -13.99
N ASP A 70 -3.12 -6.74 -14.52
CA ASP A 70 -1.86 -7.23 -15.07
C ASP A 70 -0.77 -7.45 -13.99
N PHE A 71 -1.11 -7.19 -12.74
CA PHE A 71 -0.25 -7.35 -11.57
C PHE A 71 -0.48 -8.73 -10.91
#